data_AF-A0A7H8NAY5-F1
#
_entry.id   AF-A0A7H8NAY5-F1
#
_cell.length_a   1.000
_cell.length_b   1.000
_cell.length_c   1.000
_cell.angle_alpha   90.00
_cell.angle_beta   90.00
_cell.angle_gamma   90.00
#
_symmetry.space_group_name_H-M   'P 1'
#
loop_
_entity.id
_entity.type
_entity.pdbx_description
1 polymer ?
#
loop_
_entity_poly.entity_id
_entity_poly.type
_entity_poly.pdbx_seq_one_letter_code
_entity_poly.pdbx_strand_id
1 'polypeptide(L)'
;MHNLLLAAADPSLHTPLAAGADVVSGVQPDWGPFGELGGTANVILGVIAAVVLVVGAGAFLAGVGKSKGWFGEGHSTMDSSRGKGMMVGGLTCVFLVASFSTIFAITYGMGV
;
A
#
# COMPACT_ATOMS: atom_id res chain seq x y z
N MET A 1 -26.60 -0.15 34.96
CA MET A 1 -25.75 -0.69 33.87
C MET A 1 -25.50 0.32 32.75
N HIS A 2 -26.44 1.22 32.43
CA HIS A 2 -26.25 2.24 31.38
C HIS A 2 -25.13 3.27 31.67
N ASN A 3 -24.99 3.69 32.93
CA ASN A 3 -23.96 4.67 33.33
C ASN A 3 -22.52 4.13 33.30
N LEU A 4 -22.34 2.80 33.36
CA LEU A 4 -21.01 2.18 33.31
C LEU A 4 -20.50 2.07 31.88
N LEU A 5 -21.40 1.87 30.91
CA LEU A 5 -21.05 1.86 29.49
C LEU A 5 -20.72 3.26 28.96
N LEU A 6 -21.39 4.29 29.49
CA LEU A 6 -21.09 5.70 29.19
C LEU A 6 -19.73 6.14 29.73
N ALA A 7 -19.34 5.68 30.93
CA ALA A 7 -18.03 5.96 31.51
C ALA A 7 -16.88 5.24 30.78
N ALA A 8 -17.13 4.04 30.24
CA ALA A 8 -16.15 3.30 29.44
C ALA A 8 -15.99 3.83 28.00
N ALA A 9 -16.88 4.72 27.57
CA ALA A 9 -16.84 5.36 26.26
C ALA A 9 -16.32 6.80 26.32
N ASP A 10 -15.99 7.31 27.52
CA ASP A 10 -15.47 8.66 27.72
C ASP A 10 -13.94 8.66 27.58
N PRO A 11 -13.39 9.16 26.44
CA PRO A 11 -11.96 9.12 26.14
C PRO A 11 -11.09 9.88 27.16
N SER A 12 -11.69 10.74 28.00
CA SER A 12 -10.98 11.46 29.06
C SER A 12 -10.61 10.59 30.28
N LEU A 13 -11.24 9.41 30.42
CA LEU A 13 -10.99 8.43 31.48
C LEU A 13 -10.03 7.31 31.04
N HIS A 14 -9.58 7.32 29.79
CA HIS A 14 -8.58 6.38 29.27
C HIS A 14 -7.19 6.92 29.62
N THR A 15 -6.78 6.73 30.87
CA THR A 15 -5.39 6.96 31.26
C THR A 15 -4.52 5.92 30.54
N PRO A 16 -3.53 6.32 29.75
CA PRO A 16 -2.58 5.37 29.19
C PRO A 16 -1.88 4.69 30.38
N LEU A 17 -2.08 3.38 30.54
CA LEU A 17 -1.28 2.61 31.48
C LEU A 17 0.18 2.77 31.07
N ALA A 18 1.10 2.72 32.04
CA ALA A 18 2.52 3.07 31.97
C ALA A 18 3.40 2.39 30.89
N ALA A 19 2.79 1.71 29.91
CA ALA A 19 3.40 1.09 28.74
C ALA A 19 2.71 1.42 27.39
N GLY A 20 1.86 2.46 27.30
CA GLY A 20 1.28 2.92 26.02
C GLY A 20 0.29 1.94 25.37
N ALA A 21 -0.35 1.08 26.16
CA ALA A 21 -1.37 0.16 25.68
C ALA A 21 -2.76 0.76 25.89
N ASP A 22 -3.48 0.99 24.80
CA ASP A 22 -4.92 1.24 24.81
C ASP A 22 -5.67 -0.09 24.57
N VAL A 23 -6.75 -0.30 25.31
CA VAL A 23 -7.48 -1.57 25.35
C VAL A 23 -8.28 -1.81 24.06
N VAL A 24 -8.42 -0.78 23.23
CA VAL A 24 -9.16 -0.80 21.96
C VAL A 24 -8.22 -0.75 20.75
N SER A 25 -7.10 0.00 20.81
CA SER A 25 -6.15 0.13 19.69
C SER A 25 -4.90 -0.77 19.79
N GLY A 26 -4.66 -1.43 20.93
CA GLY A 26 -3.49 -2.27 21.16
C GLY A 26 -2.31 -1.52 21.80
N VAL A 27 -1.12 -2.12 21.75
CA VAL A 27 0.13 -1.43 22.10
C VAL A 27 0.39 -0.44 20.97
N GLN A 28 0.17 0.84 21.23
CA GLN A 28 0.52 1.90 20.30
C GLN A 28 1.81 2.53 20.81
N PRO A 29 2.98 2.18 20.25
CA PRO A 29 4.23 2.76 20.71
C PRO A 29 4.23 4.26 20.39
N ASP A 30 4.32 5.09 21.42
CA ASP A 30 4.52 6.53 21.24
C ASP A 30 5.97 6.79 20.83
N TRP A 31 6.19 6.98 19.54
CA TRP A 31 7.52 7.25 18.96
C TRP A 31 7.95 8.72 19.09
N GLY A 32 7.15 9.58 19.74
CA GLY A 32 7.43 11.00 19.91
C GLY A 32 7.77 11.69 18.58
N PRO A 33 8.87 12.45 18.47
CA PRO A 33 9.22 13.21 17.26
C PRO A 33 9.49 12.33 16.02
N PHE A 34 9.71 11.02 16.19
CA PHE A 34 9.85 10.09 15.08
C PHE A 34 8.51 9.69 14.44
N GLY A 35 7.38 9.90 15.13
CA GLY A 35 6.05 9.67 14.57
C GLY A 35 5.70 10.67 13.46
N GLU A 36 6.06 11.95 13.61
CA GLU A 36 5.82 12.99 12.60
C GLU A 36 6.68 12.78 11.35
N LEU A 37 7.93 12.36 11.54
CA LEU A 37 8.85 11.96 10.49
C LEU A 37 8.38 10.70 9.77
N GLY A 38 7.89 9.70 10.52
CA GLY A 38 7.31 8.46 9.98
C GLY A 38 6.03 8.70 9.17
N GLY A 39 5.13 9.56 9.66
CA GLY A 39 3.93 9.97 8.93
C GLY A 39 4.26 10.65 7.60
N THR A 40 5.20 11.58 7.61
CA THR A 40 5.66 12.26 6.39
C THR A 40 6.30 11.28 5.40
N ALA A 41 7.14 10.36 5.89
CA ALA A 41 7.77 9.34 5.07
C ALA A 41 6.74 8.39 4.43
N ASN A 42 5.71 7.97 5.18
CA ASN A 42 4.61 7.15 4.66
C ASN A 42 3.87 7.84 3.50
N VAL A 43 3.60 9.14 3.61
CA VAL A 43 2.96 9.90 2.54
C VAL A 43 3.84 9.93 1.29
N ILE A 44 5.13 10.23 1.43
CA ILE A 44 6.07 10.28 0.30
C ILE A 44 6.16 8.92 -0.39
N LEU A 45 6.31 7.84 0.39
CA LEU A 45 6.36 6.48 -0.14
C LEU A 45 5.04 6.09 -0.83
N GLY A 46 3.90 6.47 -0.27
CA GLY A 46 2.59 6.27 -0.88
C GLY A 46 2.46 6.96 -2.24
N VAL A 47 2.94 8.20 -2.36
CA VAL A 47 2.95 8.94 -3.63
C VAL A 47 3.85 8.26 -4.66
N ILE A 48 5.05 7.83 -4.27
CA ILE A 48 5.97 7.12 -5.17
C ILE A 48 5.34 5.79 -5.63
N ALA A 49 4.76 5.02 -4.71
CA ALA A 49 4.08 3.77 -5.04
C ALA A 49 2.92 4.00 -6.03
N ALA A 50 2.12 5.06 -5.83
CA ALA A 50 1.04 5.43 -6.74
C ALA A 50 1.56 5.76 -8.15
N VAL A 51 2.64 6.54 -8.27
CA VAL A 51 3.27 6.86 -9.56
C VAL A 51 3.77 5.60 -10.27
N VAL A 52 4.45 4.71 -9.54
CA VAL A 52 4.96 3.45 -10.09
C VAL A 52 3.81 2.55 -10.58
N LEU A 53 2.70 2.48 -9.82
CA LEU A 53 1.52 1.73 -10.26
C LEU A 53 0.89 2.31 -11.53
N VAL A 54 0.81 3.62 -11.66
CA VAL A 54 0.29 4.28 -12.88
C VAL A 54 1.17 3.95 -14.08
N VAL A 55 2.50 4.04 -13.94
CA VAL A 55 3.45 3.71 -15.02
C VAL A 55 3.39 2.22 -15.37
N GLY A 56 3.33 1.33 -14.38
CA GLY A 56 3.21 -0.11 -14.58
C GLY A 56 1.90 -0.50 -15.26
N ALA A 57 0.78 0.10 -14.84
CA ALA A 57 -0.52 -0.09 -15.47
C ALA A 57 -0.54 0.44 -16.91
N GLY A 58 0.04 1.61 -17.16
CA GLY A 58 0.20 2.17 -18.51
C GLY A 58 1.02 1.25 -19.42
N ALA A 59 2.13 0.70 -18.91
CA ALA A 59 2.95 -0.26 -19.64
C ALA A 59 2.20 -1.57 -19.93
N PHE A 60 1.41 -2.06 -18.97
CA PHE A 60 0.56 -3.22 -19.15
C PHE A 60 -0.49 -3.00 -20.25
N LEU A 61 -1.22 -1.88 -20.19
CA LEU A 61 -2.25 -1.53 -21.19
C LEU A 61 -1.65 -1.33 -22.58
N ALA A 62 -0.49 -0.66 -22.67
CA ALA A 62 0.26 -0.55 -23.92
C ALA A 62 0.74 -1.91 -24.45
N GLY A 63 1.05 -2.85 -23.54
CA GLY A 63 1.39 -4.24 -23.85
C GLY A 63 0.21 -5.01 -24.42
N VAL A 64 -0.96 -4.90 -23.78
CA VAL A 64 -2.23 -5.50 -24.25
C VAL A 64 -2.54 -5.03 -25.67
N GLY A 65 -2.48 -3.72 -25.92
CA GLY A 65 -2.77 -3.14 -27.24
C GLY A 65 -1.82 -3.60 -28.35
N LYS A 66 -0.57 -3.97 -28.03
CA LYS A 66 0.41 -4.50 -28.99
C LYS A 66 0.41 -6.02 -29.07
N SER A 67 -0.29 -6.72 -28.17
CA SER A 67 -0.27 -8.18 -28.12
C SER A 67 -1.24 -8.79 -29.13
N LYS A 68 -0.77 -9.78 -29.90
CA LYS A 68 -1.57 -10.50 -30.92
C LYS A 68 -2.77 -11.27 -30.31
N GLY A 69 -2.74 -11.53 -29.01
CA GLY A 69 -3.58 -12.54 -28.34
C GLY A 69 -5.04 -12.17 -28.13
N TRP A 70 -5.44 -10.89 -28.23
CA TRP A 70 -6.80 -10.46 -27.91
C TRP A 70 -7.65 -9.99 -29.11
N PHE A 71 -7.05 -9.46 -30.19
CA PHE A 71 -7.80 -8.76 -31.26
C PHE A 71 -7.57 -9.25 -32.71
N GLY A 72 -6.98 -10.43 -32.92
CA GLY A 72 -6.93 -11.02 -34.26
C GLY A 72 -5.88 -10.42 -35.20
N GLU A 73 -5.62 -11.15 -36.28
CA GLU A 73 -4.39 -11.14 -37.06
C GLU A 73 -4.18 -9.93 -37.99
N GLY A 74 -3.01 -9.28 -37.85
CA GLY A 74 -2.58 -8.21 -38.77
C GLY A 74 -1.20 -7.57 -38.52
N HIS A 75 -0.50 -7.84 -37.41
CA HIS A 75 0.84 -7.27 -37.13
C HIS A 75 1.94 -8.33 -36.94
N SER A 76 3.17 -7.95 -37.29
CA SER A 76 4.39 -8.77 -37.24
C SER A 76 4.59 -9.51 -35.91
N THR A 77 5.08 -10.75 -35.95
CA THR A 77 5.33 -11.60 -34.77
C THR A 77 6.27 -10.96 -33.75
N MET A 78 7.14 -10.05 -34.20
CA MET A 78 8.08 -9.31 -33.37
C MET A 78 7.41 -8.25 -32.47
N ASP A 79 6.36 -7.57 -32.95
CA ASP A 79 5.61 -6.61 -32.11
C ASP A 79 4.77 -7.32 -31.05
N SER A 80 4.26 -8.50 -31.39
CA SER A 80 3.50 -9.34 -30.46
C SER A 80 4.33 -9.84 -29.28
N SER A 81 5.58 -10.25 -29.51
CA SER A 81 6.47 -10.69 -28.44
C SER A 81 6.87 -9.53 -27.52
N ARG A 82 7.11 -8.35 -28.09
CA ARG A 82 7.37 -7.12 -27.34
C ARG A 82 6.14 -6.70 -26.52
N GLY A 83 4.93 -6.78 -27.09
CA GLY A 83 3.67 -6.52 -26.38
C GLY A 83 3.48 -7.41 -25.15
N LYS A 84 3.71 -8.72 -25.31
CA LYS A 84 3.68 -9.67 -24.18
C LYS A 84 4.73 -9.35 -23.11
N GLY A 85 5.94 -8.96 -23.52
CA GLY A 85 6.99 -8.55 -22.59
C GLY A 85 6.58 -7.34 -21.74
N MET A 86 5.94 -6.34 -22.35
CA MET A 86 5.42 -5.17 -21.64
C MET A 86 4.26 -5.52 -20.69
N MET A 87 3.40 -6.50 -21.06
CA MET A 87 2.37 -7.00 -20.17
C MET A 87 2.97 -7.66 -18.92
N VAL A 88 3.91 -8.58 -19.09
CA VAL A 88 4.54 -9.26 -17.95
C VAL A 88 5.28 -8.25 -17.07
N GLY A 89 6.03 -7.32 -17.67
CA GLY A 89 6.74 -6.27 -16.92
C GLY A 89 5.81 -5.36 -16.12
N GLY A 90 4.67 -4.95 -16.70
CA GLY A 90 3.66 -4.16 -15.99
C GLY A 90 3.05 -4.92 -14.80
N LEU A 91 2.75 -6.21 -14.99
CA LEU A 91 2.19 -7.06 -13.92
C LEU A 91 3.18 -7.31 -12.79
N THR A 92 4.45 -7.56 -13.12
CA THR A 92 5.54 -7.70 -12.14
C THR A 92 5.71 -6.42 -11.33
N CYS A 93 5.60 -5.24 -11.97
CA CYS A 93 5.71 -3.96 -11.29
C CYS A 93 4.61 -3.78 -10.22
N VAL A 94 3.36 -4.11 -10.57
CA VAL A 94 2.23 -4.07 -9.61
C VAL A 94 2.46 -5.05 -8.45
N PHE A 95 2.93 -6.26 -8.75
CA PHE A 95 3.22 -7.27 -7.73
C PHE A 95 4.30 -6.81 -6.75
N LEU A 96 5.40 -6.25 -7.25
CA LEU A 96 6.49 -5.76 -6.41
C LEU A 96 6.04 -4.62 -5.50
N VAL A 97 5.25 -3.66 -5.99
CA VAL A 97 4.71 -2.57 -5.16
C VAL A 97 3.79 -3.11 -4.06
N ALA A 98 2.94 -4.09 -4.38
CA ALA A 98 2.07 -4.73 -3.39
C ALA A 98 2.87 -5.47 -2.32
N SER A 99 3.89 -6.26 -2.72
CA SER A 99 4.76 -6.96 -1.77
C SER A 99 5.53 -6.01 -0.86
N PHE A 100 6.07 -4.91 -1.41
CA PHE A 100 6.77 -3.89 -0.62
C PHE A 100 5.84 -3.20 0.37
N SER A 101 4.60 -2.90 -0.02
CA SER A 101 3.61 -2.28 0.86
C SER A 101 3.29 -3.16 2.06
N THR A 102 3.17 -4.48 1.86
CA THR A 102 2.95 -5.44 2.96
C THR A 102 4.12 -5.48 3.93
N ILE A 103 5.36 -5.52 3.42
CA ILE A 103 6.56 -5.48 4.28
C ILE A 103 6.59 -4.18 5.08
N PHE A 104 6.31 -3.05 4.44
CA PHE A 104 6.31 -1.75 5.11
C PHE A 104 5.24 -1.65 6.20
N ALA A 105 4.04 -2.16 5.92
CA ALA A 105 2.95 -2.20 6.89
C ALA A 105 3.30 -3.07 8.12
N ILE A 106 3.95 -4.21 7.93
CA ILE A 106 4.37 -5.07 9.05
C ILE A 106 5.50 -4.40 9.85
N THR A 107 6.49 -3.82 9.16
CA THR A 107 7.72 -3.31 9.82
C THR A 107 7.53 -1.95 10.46
N TYR A 108 6.71 -1.09 9.85
CA TYR A 108 6.49 0.29 10.29
C TYR A 108 5.03 0.56 10.65
N GLY A 109 4.05 0.05 9.90
CA GLY A 109 2.62 0.35 10.11
C GLY A 109 1.96 -0.27 11.35
N MET A 110 2.59 -1.26 12.00
CA MET A 110 2.17 -1.72 13.34
C MET A 110 2.91 -0.99 14.47
N GLY A 111 3.90 -0.16 14.13
CA GLY A 111 4.68 0.62 15.06
C GLY A 111 4.20 2.07 15.12
N VAL A 112 4.13 2.77 13.99
CA VAL A 112 3.74 4.19 13.89
C VAL A 112 2.25 4.40 13.64
#